data_AF-A0A2E7TMI8-F1
#
_entry.id   AF-A0A2E7TMI8-F1
#
_cell.length_a   1.000
_cell.length_b   1.000
_cell.length_c   1.000
_cell.angle_alpha   90.00
_cell.angle_beta   90.00
_cell.angle_gamma   90.00
#
_symmetry.space_group_name_H-M   'P 1'
#
loop_
_entity.id
_entity.type
_entity.pdbx_description
1 polymer ?
#
loop_
_entity_poly.entity_id
_entity_poly.type
_entity_poly.pdbx_seq_one_letter_code
_entity_poly.pdbx_strand_id
1 'polypeptide(L)'
;AVGPWKKPTDVLNMGIPFNSSFNDLYIAPYDSIRGLFTSSRIGSKTTKDAVCCNDLYEFRAALPEVDSALVEITDFLSRDSIMKRLQRLVEEFHVTLYFHNDRPNPDSWDTTTQYSYLETYEAYMDSISTYYERNTFEKSGQDSIDAFNKINDFFDEYVHEGVRDLRIFSKELLKELEFGSKILLTVKGYASPLAESDYNVNLTQRRISSLENYLRSYPKDAFSKYLDGTSENGGRLFIKKVPFGEFKSDSLVSDNYFDTKKSIYSKEASLERRVEIINLSLFEEDSMQQPNLLIDLDSSSTVFNLGLLDTSVFQWSFQLENKSDKEIRIIDVDAGCNCLQPKSKFVKVLPGESKELEVDFDLSKYKGKLGRKIELTLDDGAKKSIILLMELQGE
;
A
#
# COMPACT_ATOMS: atom_id res chain seq x y z
N ALA A 1 46.10 -47.79 -21.05
CA ALA A 1 46.55 -48.11 -19.68
C ALA A 1 45.68 -47.32 -18.72
N VAL A 2 44.81 -48.00 -17.97
CA VAL A 2 43.97 -47.36 -16.94
C VAL A 2 44.87 -47.18 -15.72
N GLY A 3 44.98 -45.95 -15.20
CA GLY A 3 45.85 -45.63 -14.07
C GLY A 3 45.50 -46.42 -12.80
N PRO A 4 46.40 -46.49 -11.81
CA PRO A 4 46.15 -47.22 -10.57
C PRO A 4 44.92 -46.63 -9.89
N TRP A 5 43.88 -47.45 -9.75
CA TRP A 5 42.72 -47.12 -8.94
C TRP A 5 43.20 -46.75 -7.53
N LYS A 6 43.02 -45.47 -7.16
CA LYS A 6 43.30 -45.01 -5.79
C LYS A 6 42.31 -45.71 -4.87
N LYS A 7 42.81 -46.27 -3.78
CA LYS A 7 41.97 -46.89 -2.75
C LYS A 7 41.00 -45.82 -2.22
N PRO A 8 39.67 -46.05 -2.21
CA PRO A 8 38.72 -45.09 -1.66
C PRO A 8 39.07 -44.78 -0.21
N THR A 9 39.05 -43.50 0.17
CA THR A 9 39.26 -43.09 1.56
C THR A 9 38.02 -43.36 2.41
N ASP A 10 36.83 -43.30 1.80
CA ASP A 10 35.54 -43.51 2.45
C ASP A 10 34.55 -44.21 1.51
N VAL A 11 33.66 -45.03 2.06
CA VAL A 11 32.60 -45.74 1.33
C VAL A 11 31.26 -45.30 1.92
N LEU A 12 30.41 -44.68 1.08
CA LEU A 12 29.07 -44.24 1.45
C LEU A 12 28.02 -45.20 0.85
N ASN A 13 27.12 -45.71 1.69
CA ASN A 13 25.93 -46.41 1.22
C ASN A 13 24.85 -45.38 0.87
N MET A 14 24.49 -45.28 -0.41
CA MET A 14 23.51 -44.31 -0.92
C MET A 14 22.04 -44.75 -0.73
N GLY A 15 21.81 -45.97 -0.24
CA GLY A 15 20.47 -46.53 -0.05
C GLY A 15 19.70 -46.75 -1.37
N ILE A 16 18.53 -47.39 -1.30
CA ILE A 16 17.67 -47.63 -2.47
C ILE A 16 17.28 -46.27 -3.10
N PRO A 17 17.43 -46.07 -4.43
CA PRO A 17 17.56 -47.08 -5.48
C PRO A 17 18.99 -47.58 -5.75
N PHE A 18 20.02 -47.09 -5.06
CA PHE A 18 21.41 -47.51 -5.20
C PHE A 18 21.80 -48.58 -4.16
N ASN A 19 22.99 -49.18 -4.30
CA ASN A 19 23.57 -50.12 -3.32
C ASN A 19 22.62 -51.27 -2.90
N SER A 20 21.85 -51.84 -3.83
CA SER A 20 21.04 -53.03 -3.53
C SER A 20 21.90 -54.28 -3.35
N SER A 21 21.25 -55.41 -3.05
CA SER A 21 21.89 -56.73 -3.07
C SER A 21 22.26 -57.22 -4.48
N PHE A 22 21.93 -56.47 -5.55
CA PHE A 22 22.25 -56.78 -6.94
C PHE A 22 23.45 -55.97 -7.43
N ASN A 23 23.92 -56.28 -8.64
CA ASN A 23 25.13 -55.68 -9.20
C ASN A 23 24.87 -54.30 -9.82
N ASP A 24 24.63 -53.29 -8.97
CA ASP A 24 24.38 -51.91 -9.38
C ASP A 24 25.68 -51.20 -9.79
N LEU A 25 25.91 -51.07 -11.09
CA LEU A 25 27.13 -50.51 -11.68
C LEU A 25 26.82 -49.34 -12.62
N TYR A 26 27.84 -48.54 -12.90
CA TYR A 26 27.83 -47.49 -13.94
C TYR A 26 26.64 -46.53 -13.83
N ILE A 27 26.54 -45.82 -12.70
CA ILE A 27 25.52 -44.79 -12.49
C ILE A 27 25.79 -43.61 -13.43
N ALA A 28 24.77 -43.22 -14.21
CA ALA A 28 24.78 -42.11 -15.15
C ALA A 28 23.58 -41.18 -14.84
N PRO A 29 23.74 -40.19 -13.96
CA PRO A 29 22.67 -39.27 -13.60
C PRO A 29 22.31 -38.36 -14.78
N TYR A 30 21.01 -38.12 -14.99
CA TYR A 30 20.51 -37.06 -15.88
C TYR A 30 20.31 -35.75 -15.11
N ASP A 31 19.73 -35.85 -13.91
CA ASP A 31 19.51 -34.75 -12.96
C ASP A 31 19.55 -35.29 -11.52
N SER A 32 19.14 -34.48 -10.53
CA SER A 32 19.18 -34.86 -9.11
C SER A 32 18.17 -35.95 -8.72
N ILE A 33 17.21 -36.26 -9.58
CA ILE A 33 16.10 -37.19 -9.28
C ILE A 33 15.96 -38.31 -10.30
N ARG A 34 16.68 -38.27 -11.44
CA ARG A 34 16.61 -39.26 -12.52
C ARG A 34 17.97 -39.60 -13.08
N GLY A 35 18.09 -40.82 -13.58
CA GLY A 35 19.27 -41.27 -14.30
C GLY A 35 19.18 -42.72 -14.68
N LEU A 36 20.23 -43.21 -15.33
CA LEU A 36 20.39 -44.60 -15.69
C LEU A 36 21.45 -45.27 -14.81
N PHE A 37 21.33 -46.57 -14.66
CA PHE A 37 22.36 -47.42 -14.09
C PHE A 37 22.24 -48.82 -14.70
N THR A 38 23.30 -49.61 -14.60
CA THR A 38 23.25 -51.02 -15.02
C THR A 38 23.08 -51.91 -13.81
N SER A 39 22.23 -52.94 -13.91
CA SER A 39 22.00 -53.84 -12.77
C SER A 39 21.60 -55.25 -13.17
N SER A 40 21.86 -56.22 -12.30
CA SER A 40 21.38 -57.60 -12.39
C SER A 40 20.05 -57.83 -11.67
N ARG A 41 19.29 -56.76 -11.44
CA ARG A 41 17.98 -56.79 -10.79
C ARG A 41 16.97 -57.67 -11.55
N ILE A 42 15.87 -57.97 -10.87
CA ILE A 42 14.73 -58.65 -11.49
C ILE A 42 14.22 -57.79 -12.66
N GLY A 43 14.06 -58.40 -13.84
CA GLY A 43 13.69 -57.72 -15.07
C GLY A 43 14.79 -57.71 -16.14
N SER A 44 16.05 -57.97 -15.76
CA SER A 44 17.16 -58.09 -16.71
C SER A 44 16.94 -59.23 -17.70
N LYS A 45 17.06 -58.94 -19.01
CA LYS A 45 16.90 -59.96 -20.04
C LYS A 45 18.24 -60.66 -20.30
N THR A 46 18.39 -61.86 -19.74
CA THR A 46 19.61 -62.66 -19.91
C THR A 46 19.31 -63.95 -20.68
N THR A 47 20.28 -64.43 -21.47
CA THR A 47 20.24 -65.78 -22.02
C THR A 47 20.45 -66.78 -20.86
N LYS A 48 19.59 -67.80 -20.78
CA LYS A 48 19.48 -68.77 -19.68
C LYS A 48 20.82 -69.09 -18.99
N ASP A 49 20.82 -68.92 -17.67
CA ASP A 49 21.85 -69.30 -16.69
C ASP A 49 23.07 -68.37 -16.50
N ALA A 50 23.05 -67.13 -17.03
CA ALA A 50 24.11 -66.16 -16.75
C ALA A 50 23.82 -65.33 -15.47
N VAL A 51 24.53 -65.65 -14.38
CA VAL A 51 24.51 -64.91 -13.08
C VAL A 51 25.18 -63.53 -13.18
N CYS A 52 25.86 -63.22 -14.29
CA CYS A 52 26.71 -62.04 -14.45
C CYS A 52 26.15 -60.92 -15.35
N CYS A 53 25.00 -61.11 -15.98
CA CYS A 53 24.50 -60.15 -16.96
C CYS A 53 23.72 -59.01 -16.30
N ASN A 54 24.17 -57.77 -16.52
CA ASN A 54 23.46 -56.55 -16.13
C ASN A 54 22.64 -56.03 -17.32
N ASP A 55 21.47 -55.46 -17.06
CA ASP A 55 20.63 -54.74 -18.02
C ASP A 55 20.55 -53.25 -17.63
N LEU A 56 19.95 -52.43 -18.48
CA LEU A 56 19.82 -50.99 -18.27
C LEU A 56 18.55 -50.69 -17.45
N TYR A 57 18.73 -49.98 -16.33
CA TYR A 57 17.65 -49.54 -15.45
C TYR A 57 17.61 -48.02 -15.36
N GLU A 58 16.40 -47.47 -15.30
CA GLU A 58 16.16 -46.06 -14.95
C GLU A 58 15.81 -45.98 -13.47
N PHE A 59 16.47 -45.09 -12.72
CA PHE A 59 16.00 -44.71 -11.40
C PHE A 59 15.22 -43.40 -11.48
N ARG A 60 14.16 -43.31 -10.68
CA ARG A 60 13.45 -42.07 -10.38
C ARG A 60 13.30 -41.99 -8.86
N ALA A 61 13.92 -40.98 -8.26
CA ALA A 61 13.69 -40.71 -6.84
C ALA A 61 12.22 -40.34 -6.66
N ALA A 62 11.55 -40.98 -5.69
CA ALA A 62 10.21 -40.58 -5.31
C ALA A 62 10.29 -39.16 -4.74
N LEU A 63 9.61 -38.21 -5.37
CA LEU A 63 9.37 -36.92 -4.74
C LEU A 63 8.44 -37.19 -3.55
N PRO A 64 8.73 -36.65 -2.35
CA PRO A 64 7.80 -36.76 -1.24
C PRO A 64 6.45 -36.17 -1.68
N GLU A 65 5.35 -36.83 -1.31
CA GLU A 65 4.02 -36.26 -1.51
C GLU A 65 3.95 -34.93 -0.76
N VAL A 66 3.75 -33.84 -1.50
CA VAL A 66 3.57 -32.53 -0.89
C VAL A 66 2.18 -32.53 -0.26
N ASP A 67 2.11 -32.31 1.05
CA ASP A 67 0.85 -32.19 1.78
C ASP A 67 0.06 -31.00 1.22
N SER A 68 -1.05 -31.27 0.54
CA SER A 68 -1.92 -30.27 -0.07
C SER A 68 -2.38 -29.21 0.94
N ALA A 69 -2.54 -29.57 2.22
CA ALA A 69 -2.91 -28.62 3.26
C ALA A 69 -1.79 -27.61 3.56
N LEU A 70 -0.52 -28.04 3.50
CA LEU A 70 0.61 -27.13 3.64
C LEU A 70 0.71 -26.16 2.46
N VAL A 71 0.40 -26.61 1.24
CA VAL A 71 0.40 -25.76 0.04
C VAL A 71 -0.67 -24.68 0.13
N GLU A 72 -1.89 -25.04 0.55
CA GLU A 72 -2.99 -24.08 0.76
C GLU A 72 -2.64 -23.05 1.83
N ILE A 73 -2.03 -23.48 2.94
CA ILE A 73 -1.57 -22.57 3.99
C ILE A 73 -0.47 -21.64 3.48
N THR A 74 0.51 -22.13 2.73
CA THR A 74 1.58 -21.29 2.18
C THR A 74 1.07 -20.31 1.13
N ASP A 75 0.06 -20.68 0.34
CA ASP A 75 -0.56 -19.78 -0.63
C ASP A 75 -1.40 -18.71 0.08
N PHE A 76 -2.16 -19.10 1.11
CA PHE A 76 -2.94 -18.16 1.92
C PHE A 76 -2.05 -17.14 2.66
N LEU A 77 -0.92 -17.60 3.21
CA LEU A 77 0.07 -16.76 3.89
C LEU A 77 1.06 -16.11 2.92
N SER A 78 0.93 -16.35 1.63
CA SER A 78 1.77 -15.69 0.64
C SER A 78 1.55 -14.18 0.70
N ARG A 79 2.64 -13.45 0.45
CA ARG A 79 2.63 -11.98 0.43
C ARG A 79 1.53 -11.43 -0.49
N ASP A 80 1.41 -11.99 -1.68
CA ASP A 80 0.43 -11.56 -2.69
C ASP A 80 -1.02 -11.82 -2.24
N SER A 81 -1.27 -12.94 -1.57
CA SER A 81 -2.60 -13.24 -1.02
C SER A 81 -2.98 -12.28 0.09
N ILE A 82 -2.05 -12.00 1.01
CA ILE A 82 -2.27 -11.00 2.08
C ILE A 82 -2.55 -9.63 1.48
N MET A 83 -1.73 -9.17 0.53
CA MET A 83 -1.93 -7.87 -0.13
C MET A 83 -3.30 -7.77 -0.81
N LYS A 84 -3.77 -8.83 -1.50
CA LYS A 84 -5.11 -8.85 -2.11
C LYS A 84 -6.23 -8.77 -1.07
N ARG A 85 -6.09 -9.43 0.08
CA ARG A 85 -7.08 -9.33 1.17
C ARG A 85 -7.13 -7.94 1.78
N LEU A 86 -5.96 -7.33 2.01
CA LEU A 86 -5.86 -5.95 2.50
C LEU A 86 -6.48 -4.96 1.52
N GLN A 87 -6.21 -5.11 0.22
CA GLN A 87 -6.80 -4.28 -0.83
C GLN A 87 -8.32 -4.43 -0.87
N ARG A 88 -8.84 -5.67 -0.87
CA ARG A 88 -10.29 -5.93 -0.80
C ARG A 88 -10.92 -5.28 0.42
N LEU A 89 -10.24 -5.26 1.57
CA LEU A 89 -10.78 -4.66 2.78
C LEU A 89 -11.01 -3.15 2.62
N VAL A 90 -10.12 -2.45 1.91
CA VAL A 90 -10.30 -1.03 1.60
C VAL A 90 -11.39 -0.82 0.56
N GLU A 91 -11.40 -1.62 -0.51
CA GLU A 91 -12.38 -1.56 -1.60
C GLU A 91 -13.80 -1.99 -1.21
N GLU A 92 -13.97 -2.79 -0.16
CA GLU A 92 -15.29 -3.25 0.29
C GLU A 92 -15.93 -2.25 1.25
N PHE A 93 -15.17 -1.74 2.21
CA PHE A 93 -15.71 -0.92 3.30
C PHE A 93 -15.55 0.59 3.09
N HIS A 94 -14.63 1.06 2.25
CA HIS A 94 -14.42 2.49 1.95
C HIS A 94 -14.57 3.42 3.16
N VAL A 95 -13.94 3.06 4.29
CA VAL A 95 -14.25 3.65 5.59
C VAL A 95 -14.04 5.16 5.56
N THR A 96 -15.15 5.88 5.65
CA THR A 96 -15.20 7.34 5.60
C THR A 96 -15.95 7.88 6.82
N LEU A 97 -15.28 8.73 7.57
CA LEU A 97 -15.66 9.13 8.91
C LEU A 97 -15.91 10.64 8.97
N TYR A 98 -17.13 11.05 9.30
CA TYR A 98 -17.56 12.45 9.21
C TYR A 98 -17.58 13.15 10.55
N PHE A 99 -17.29 14.45 10.52
CA PHE A 99 -17.18 15.29 11.71
C PHE A 99 -18.08 16.52 11.62
N HIS A 100 -18.55 16.97 12.78
CA HIS A 100 -19.11 18.31 12.89
C HIS A 100 -18.05 19.38 12.55
N ASN A 101 -18.53 20.60 12.28
CA ASN A 101 -17.67 21.75 12.07
C ASN A 101 -16.71 21.95 13.25
N ASP A 102 -15.45 22.23 12.92
CA ASP A 102 -14.41 22.58 13.89
C ASP A 102 -14.19 21.54 15.01
N ARG A 103 -14.46 20.26 14.72
CA ARG A 103 -14.22 19.14 15.65
C ARG A 103 -13.21 18.13 15.09
N PRO A 104 -12.42 17.48 15.95
CA PRO A 104 -12.38 17.61 17.42
C PRO A 104 -11.51 18.78 17.92
N ASN A 105 -11.73 19.17 19.18
CA ASN A 105 -11.04 20.27 19.88
C ASN A 105 -11.10 21.59 19.08
N PRO A 106 -12.22 22.34 19.14
CA PRO A 106 -12.35 23.61 18.44
C PRO A 106 -11.32 24.62 18.95
N ASP A 107 -10.92 25.55 18.07
CA ASP A 107 -9.97 26.63 18.37
C ASP A 107 -8.61 26.16 18.94
N SER A 108 -8.15 24.97 18.55
CA SER A 108 -6.87 24.40 18.99
C SER A 108 -5.83 24.36 17.86
N TRP A 109 -4.55 24.55 18.22
CA TRP A 109 -3.40 24.36 17.34
C TRP A 109 -2.72 22.99 17.50
N ASP A 110 -3.20 22.13 18.41
CA ASP A 110 -2.66 20.80 18.60
C ASP A 110 -2.89 19.91 17.37
N THR A 111 -2.02 18.92 17.16
CA THR A 111 -2.15 17.93 16.08
C THR A 111 -2.79 16.62 16.52
N THR A 112 -3.00 16.47 17.84
CA THR A 112 -3.59 15.27 18.45
C THR A 112 -4.83 15.62 19.26
N THR A 113 -5.64 14.61 19.55
CA THR A 113 -6.80 14.73 20.43
C THR A 113 -6.78 13.62 21.47
N GLN A 114 -7.51 13.81 22.57
CA GLN A 114 -7.75 12.79 23.58
C GLN A 114 -9.02 11.97 23.28
N TYR A 115 -9.86 12.43 22.37
CA TYR A 115 -11.12 11.76 22.03
C TYR A 115 -10.90 10.66 21.00
N SER A 116 -11.59 9.54 21.17
CA SER A 116 -11.80 8.53 20.13
C SER A 116 -12.79 9.03 19.09
N TYR A 117 -12.72 8.46 17.88
CA TYR A 117 -13.67 8.81 16.83
C TYR A 117 -15.13 8.58 17.26
N LEU A 118 -15.41 7.48 17.96
CA LEU A 118 -16.78 7.20 18.42
C LEU A 118 -17.29 8.26 19.40
N GLU A 119 -16.46 8.80 20.30
CA GLU A 119 -16.86 9.92 21.16
C GLU A 119 -17.17 11.18 20.34
N THR A 120 -16.37 11.47 19.31
CA THR A 120 -16.65 12.60 18.42
C THR A 120 -17.91 12.41 17.58
N TYR A 121 -18.21 11.17 17.21
CA TYR A 121 -19.41 10.77 16.48
C TYR A 121 -20.65 10.93 17.36
N GLU A 122 -20.65 10.43 18.60
CA GLU A 122 -21.80 10.59 19.52
C GLU A 122 -22.09 12.07 19.76
N ALA A 123 -21.04 12.89 19.99
CA ALA A 123 -21.20 14.34 20.10
C ALA A 123 -21.71 15.00 18.80
N TYR A 124 -21.43 14.41 17.63
CA TYR A 124 -21.98 14.87 16.36
C TYR A 124 -23.48 14.53 16.25
N MET A 125 -23.89 13.35 16.73
CA MET A 125 -25.29 12.93 16.72
C MET A 125 -26.18 13.85 17.58
N ASP A 126 -25.65 14.35 18.70
CA ASP A 126 -26.33 15.34 19.54
C ASP A 126 -26.67 16.64 18.78
N SER A 127 -25.99 16.92 17.66
CA SER A 127 -26.23 18.11 16.84
C SER A 127 -27.24 17.92 15.70
N ILE A 128 -27.72 16.70 15.44
CA ILE A 128 -28.60 16.37 14.30
C ILE A 128 -29.85 17.27 14.26
N SER A 129 -30.49 17.52 15.41
CA SER A 129 -31.66 18.39 15.49
C SER A 129 -31.38 19.80 14.96
N THR A 130 -30.19 20.35 15.27
CA THR A 130 -29.76 21.66 14.77
C THR A 130 -29.58 21.64 13.25
N TYR A 131 -29.07 20.56 12.68
CA TYR A 131 -28.97 20.41 11.23
C TYR A 131 -30.35 20.42 10.56
N TYR A 132 -31.33 19.72 11.13
CA TYR A 132 -32.70 19.70 10.61
C TYR A 132 -33.35 21.08 10.68
N GLU A 133 -33.26 21.75 11.84
CA GLU A 133 -33.79 23.10 12.02
C GLU A 133 -33.17 24.11 11.05
N ARG A 134 -31.84 24.12 10.91
CA ARG A 134 -31.12 25.08 10.05
C ARG A 134 -31.42 24.88 8.56
N ASN A 135 -31.59 23.63 8.11
CA ASN A 135 -31.90 23.35 6.71
C ASN A 135 -33.35 23.68 6.35
N THR A 136 -34.28 23.44 7.27
CA THR A 136 -35.73 23.67 7.08
C THR A 136 -36.19 25.09 7.42
N PHE A 137 -35.36 25.88 8.12
CA PHE A 137 -35.68 27.27 8.46
C PHE A 137 -36.15 28.08 7.23
N GLU A 138 -37.26 28.81 7.41
CA GLU A 138 -37.96 29.62 6.40
C GLU A 138 -38.47 28.84 5.16
N LYS A 139 -38.50 27.50 5.22
CA LYS A 139 -39.14 26.67 4.20
C LYS A 139 -40.51 26.18 4.67
N SER A 140 -41.39 25.88 3.74
CA SER A 140 -42.73 25.36 4.03
C SER A 140 -43.16 24.35 2.98
N GLY A 141 -44.10 23.47 3.32
CA GLY A 141 -44.61 22.45 2.41
C GLY A 141 -43.51 21.53 1.89
N GLN A 142 -43.51 21.25 0.58
CA GLN A 142 -42.58 20.31 -0.05
C GLN A 142 -41.11 20.73 0.12
N ASP A 143 -40.80 22.03 0.00
CA ASP A 143 -39.42 22.52 0.13
C ASP A 143 -38.79 22.20 1.50
N SER A 144 -39.60 22.22 2.56
CA SER A 144 -39.14 21.87 3.91
C SER A 144 -38.89 20.36 4.03
N ILE A 145 -39.75 19.54 3.41
CA ILE A 145 -39.62 18.08 3.40
C ILE A 145 -38.36 17.69 2.63
N ASP A 146 -38.14 18.28 1.44
CA ASP A 146 -36.97 17.99 0.61
C ASP A 146 -35.67 18.41 1.31
N ALA A 147 -35.67 19.57 1.98
CA ALA A 147 -34.50 20.04 2.73
C ALA A 147 -34.20 19.15 3.95
N PHE A 148 -35.23 18.65 4.63
CA PHE A 148 -35.09 17.69 5.73
C PHE A 148 -34.55 16.35 5.21
N ASN A 149 -35.17 15.77 4.19
CA ASN A 149 -34.76 14.48 3.62
C ASN A 149 -33.31 14.55 3.14
N LYS A 150 -32.93 15.61 2.42
CA LYS A 150 -31.55 15.78 1.93
C LYS A 150 -30.50 15.67 3.04
N ILE A 151 -30.76 16.26 4.21
CA ILE A 151 -29.80 16.23 5.33
C ILE A 151 -29.94 14.93 6.15
N ASN A 152 -31.15 14.38 6.28
CA ASN A 152 -31.38 13.07 6.90
C ASN A 152 -30.63 11.98 6.14
N ASP A 153 -30.77 11.95 4.80
CA ASP A 153 -30.07 11.00 3.92
C ASP A 153 -28.56 11.11 4.06
N PHE A 154 -28.01 12.31 4.32
CA PHE A 154 -26.59 12.45 4.62
C PHE A 154 -26.20 11.73 5.93
N PHE A 155 -26.97 11.91 7.01
CA PHE A 155 -26.67 11.21 8.27
C PHE A 155 -26.83 9.70 8.12
N ASP A 156 -27.89 9.25 7.46
CA ASP A 156 -28.17 7.82 7.26
C ASP A 156 -27.15 7.17 6.34
N GLU A 157 -26.97 7.67 5.11
CA GLU A 157 -26.17 7.02 4.06
C GLU A 157 -24.65 7.23 4.22
N TYR A 158 -24.21 8.23 5.00
CA TYR A 158 -22.78 8.57 5.11
C TYR A 158 -22.28 8.47 6.54
N VAL A 159 -22.92 9.16 7.48
CA VAL A 159 -22.39 9.27 8.84
C VAL A 159 -22.59 7.97 9.63
N HIS A 160 -23.78 7.38 9.57
CA HIS A 160 -24.10 6.10 10.19
C HIS A 160 -23.46 4.92 9.44
N GLU A 161 -23.49 4.92 8.10
CA GLU A 161 -22.82 3.89 7.30
C GLU A 161 -21.32 3.83 7.63
N GLY A 162 -20.63 4.98 7.66
CA GLY A 162 -19.19 5.03 7.95
C GLY A 162 -18.79 4.44 9.31
N VAL A 163 -19.64 4.57 10.34
CA VAL A 163 -19.41 3.91 11.64
C VAL A 163 -19.60 2.40 11.55
N ARG A 164 -20.60 1.93 10.79
CA ARG A 164 -20.82 0.49 10.57
C ARG A 164 -19.64 -0.11 9.81
N ASP A 165 -19.18 0.56 8.77
CA ASP A 165 -18.03 0.15 7.96
C ASP A 165 -16.76 0.10 8.82
N LEU A 166 -16.51 1.13 9.63
CA LEU A 166 -15.38 1.15 10.57
C LEU A 166 -15.38 -0.06 11.51
N ARG A 167 -16.54 -0.44 12.05
CA ARG A 167 -16.66 -1.58 12.98
C ARG A 167 -16.32 -2.90 12.30
N ILE A 168 -16.80 -3.11 11.08
CA ILE A 168 -16.54 -4.34 10.33
C ILE A 168 -15.07 -4.35 9.86
N PHE A 169 -14.61 -3.26 9.27
CA PHE A 169 -13.22 -3.08 8.85
C PHE A 169 -12.24 -3.36 9.98
N SER A 170 -12.45 -2.80 11.17
CA SER A 170 -11.55 -2.98 12.31
C SER A 170 -11.51 -4.43 12.79
N LYS A 171 -12.65 -5.12 12.76
CA LYS A 171 -12.69 -6.55 13.09
C LYS A 171 -11.88 -7.39 12.11
N GLU A 172 -11.97 -7.11 10.82
CA GLU A 172 -11.23 -7.86 9.79
C GLU A 172 -9.74 -7.49 9.77
N LEU A 173 -9.40 -6.21 9.94
CA LEU A 173 -8.01 -5.75 10.08
C LEU A 173 -7.31 -6.44 11.27
N LEU A 174 -8.02 -6.61 12.40
CA LEU A 174 -7.48 -7.30 13.56
C LEU A 174 -7.07 -8.74 13.25
N LYS A 175 -7.83 -9.46 12.42
CA LYS A 175 -7.49 -10.83 12.01
C LYS A 175 -6.17 -10.88 11.24
N GLU A 176 -5.96 -9.94 10.32
CA GLU A 176 -4.70 -9.86 9.56
C GLU A 176 -3.49 -9.58 10.46
N LEU A 177 -3.67 -8.76 11.50
CA LEU A 177 -2.64 -8.52 12.53
C LEU A 177 -2.42 -9.75 13.42
N GLU A 178 -3.46 -10.52 13.73
CA GLU A 178 -3.37 -11.79 14.49
C GLU A 178 -2.59 -12.87 13.74
N PHE A 179 -2.60 -12.85 12.40
CA PHE A 179 -1.72 -13.68 11.57
C PHE A 179 -0.24 -13.24 11.58
N GLY A 180 0.11 -12.17 12.29
CA GLY A 180 1.48 -11.67 12.41
C GLY A 180 1.88 -10.69 11.32
N SER A 181 0.92 -10.21 10.51
CA SER A 181 1.21 -9.22 9.46
C SER A 181 1.64 -7.89 10.06
N LYS A 182 2.63 -7.25 9.42
CA LYS A 182 2.98 -5.85 9.67
C LYS A 182 2.28 -5.01 8.61
N ILE A 183 1.40 -4.12 9.02
CA ILE A 183 0.47 -3.41 8.14
C ILE A 183 0.67 -1.91 8.28
N LEU A 184 0.73 -1.22 7.15
CA LEU A 184 0.67 0.24 7.06
C LEU A 184 -0.73 0.68 6.64
N LEU A 185 -1.43 1.32 7.57
CA LEU A 185 -2.73 1.95 7.37
C LEU A 185 -2.52 3.41 6.98
N THR A 186 -2.91 3.79 5.77
CA THR A 186 -2.83 5.18 5.31
C THR A 186 -4.18 5.85 5.43
N VAL A 187 -4.21 6.97 6.14
CA VAL A 187 -5.43 7.69 6.50
C VAL A 187 -5.31 9.13 6.02
N LYS A 188 -6.26 9.58 5.21
CA LYS A 188 -6.32 10.94 4.67
C LYS A 188 -7.41 11.74 5.39
N GLY A 189 -7.13 12.99 5.75
CA GLY A 189 -8.06 13.85 6.46
C GLY A 189 -8.35 15.13 5.68
N TYR A 190 -9.62 15.51 5.62
CA TYR A 190 -10.13 16.65 4.85
C TYR A 190 -10.86 17.65 5.77
N ALA A 191 -10.85 18.92 5.39
CA ALA A 191 -11.52 20.03 6.02
C ALA A 191 -12.28 20.90 4.99
N SER A 192 -13.28 21.62 5.46
CA SER A 192 -14.09 22.52 4.63
C SER A 192 -13.29 23.76 4.19
N PRO A 193 -13.54 24.29 2.97
CA PRO A 193 -12.73 25.35 2.31
C PRO A 193 -12.95 26.78 2.83
N LEU A 194 -13.12 26.99 4.14
CA LEU A 194 -13.36 28.34 4.68
C LEU A 194 -12.13 29.28 4.49
N ALA A 195 -10.89 28.75 4.48
CA ALA A 195 -9.65 29.35 3.96
C ALA A 195 -8.42 28.43 4.20
N GLU A 196 -7.59 28.21 3.16
CA GLU A 196 -6.41 27.35 3.25
C GLU A 196 -5.49 27.85 4.37
N SER A 197 -5.36 27.05 5.42
CA SER A 197 -4.69 27.46 6.64
C SER A 197 -4.02 26.27 7.33
N ASP A 198 -2.90 26.57 7.99
CA ASP A 198 -2.21 25.63 8.89
C ASP A 198 -3.16 25.09 9.97
N TYR A 199 -4.20 25.86 10.30
CA TYR A 199 -5.27 25.42 11.19
C TYR A 199 -5.99 24.17 10.68
N ASN A 200 -6.41 24.16 9.41
CA ASN A 200 -7.12 23.02 8.82
C ASN A 200 -6.23 21.80 8.62
N VAL A 201 -4.93 22.01 8.38
CA VAL A 201 -3.94 20.92 8.43
C VAL A 201 -3.89 20.31 9.83
N ASN A 202 -3.82 21.11 10.90
CA ASN A 202 -3.79 20.58 12.26
C ASN A 202 -5.12 19.94 12.66
N LEU A 203 -6.26 20.51 12.28
CA LEU A 203 -7.58 19.94 12.52
C LEU A 203 -7.72 18.55 11.87
N THR A 204 -7.26 18.39 10.63
CA THR A 204 -7.28 17.08 9.96
C THR A 204 -6.34 16.08 10.63
N GLN A 205 -5.19 16.51 11.16
CA GLN A 205 -4.34 15.65 12.00
C GLN A 205 -5.08 15.19 13.26
N ARG A 206 -5.82 16.08 13.95
CA ARG A 206 -6.62 15.71 15.13
C ARG A 206 -7.73 14.73 14.77
N ARG A 207 -8.40 14.89 13.63
CA ARG A 207 -9.41 13.93 13.14
C ARG A 207 -8.78 12.55 12.91
N ILE A 208 -7.63 12.47 12.25
CA ILE A 208 -6.91 11.20 12.09
C ILE A 208 -6.48 10.63 13.45
N SER A 209 -6.05 11.48 14.38
CA SER A 209 -5.72 11.08 15.75
C SER A 209 -6.91 10.49 16.50
N SER A 210 -8.14 10.94 16.26
CA SER A 210 -9.32 10.31 16.88
C SER A 210 -9.57 8.88 16.38
N LEU A 211 -9.25 8.58 15.12
CA LEU A 211 -9.30 7.22 14.60
C LEU A 211 -8.23 6.34 15.27
N GLU A 212 -7.01 6.86 15.44
CA GLU A 212 -5.97 6.17 16.20
C GLU A 212 -6.41 5.88 17.64
N ASN A 213 -7.02 6.84 18.32
CA ASN A 213 -7.56 6.66 19.66
C ASN A 213 -8.68 5.62 19.71
N TYR A 214 -9.56 5.58 18.69
CA TYR A 214 -10.57 4.52 18.57
C TYR A 214 -9.95 3.12 18.51
N LEU A 215 -8.84 2.96 17.76
CA LEU A 215 -8.11 1.69 17.72
C LEU A 215 -7.46 1.39 19.08
N ARG A 216 -6.89 2.39 19.76
CA ARG A 216 -6.31 2.20 21.10
C ARG A 216 -7.34 1.81 22.15
N SER A 217 -8.55 2.36 22.08
CA SER A 217 -9.66 2.03 22.98
C SER A 217 -10.51 0.85 22.51
N TYR A 218 -10.07 0.12 21.47
CA TYR A 218 -10.83 -0.99 20.91
C TYR A 218 -11.03 -2.09 21.98
N PRO A 219 -12.18 -2.80 22.01
CA PRO A 219 -12.49 -3.75 23.07
C PRO A 219 -11.34 -4.71 23.42
N LYS A 220 -11.08 -4.84 24.74
CA LYS A 220 -9.99 -5.65 25.31
C LYS A 220 -8.59 -5.20 24.90
N ASP A 221 -8.42 -3.92 24.53
CA ASP A 221 -7.15 -3.33 24.09
C ASP A 221 -6.51 -4.11 22.93
N ALA A 222 -7.34 -4.72 22.06
CA ALA A 222 -6.89 -5.72 21.11
C ALA A 222 -5.86 -5.19 20.09
N PHE A 223 -5.92 -3.89 19.79
CA PHE A 223 -5.00 -3.21 18.88
C PHE A 223 -3.77 -2.62 19.56
N SER A 224 -3.81 -2.35 20.87
CA SER A 224 -2.74 -1.62 21.58
C SER A 224 -1.39 -2.32 21.43
N LYS A 225 -1.35 -3.65 21.56
CA LYS A 225 -0.12 -4.44 21.35
C LYS A 225 0.48 -4.31 19.94
N TYR A 226 -0.36 -4.10 18.91
CA TYR A 226 0.11 -3.95 17.53
C TYR A 226 0.54 -2.52 17.24
N LEU A 227 -0.12 -1.52 17.83
CA LEU A 227 0.27 -0.11 17.72
C LEU A 227 1.58 0.17 18.46
N ASP A 228 1.76 -0.45 19.63
CA ASP A 228 2.94 -0.25 20.48
C ASP A 228 4.12 -1.16 20.07
N GLY A 229 3.89 -2.10 19.14
CA GLY A 229 4.90 -3.03 18.64
C GLY A 229 5.34 -4.08 19.66
N THR A 230 4.45 -4.45 20.58
CA THR A 230 4.70 -5.39 21.68
C THR A 230 4.04 -6.76 21.47
N SER A 231 3.45 -7.02 20.29
CA SER A 231 2.76 -8.28 20.03
C SER A 231 3.73 -9.47 19.89
N GLU A 232 3.39 -10.59 20.51
CA GLU A 232 4.23 -11.80 20.52
C GLU A 232 4.30 -12.49 19.14
N ASN A 233 3.26 -12.32 18.32
CA ASN A 233 3.18 -12.89 16.97
C ASN A 233 3.96 -12.07 15.91
N GLY A 234 4.63 -10.99 16.30
CA GLY A 234 5.42 -10.13 15.40
C GLY A 234 4.61 -9.18 14.51
N GLY A 235 3.28 -9.23 14.59
CA GLY A 235 2.38 -8.31 13.89
C GLY A 235 2.54 -6.87 14.37
N ARG A 236 2.24 -5.90 13.49
CA ARG A 236 2.38 -4.48 13.84
C ARG A 236 1.48 -3.62 13.00
N LEU A 237 0.89 -2.60 13.59
CA LEU A 237 0.08 -1.62 12.88
C LEU A 237 0.77 -0.27 12.89
N PHE A 238 1.07 0.25 11.70
CA PHE A 238 1.58 1.59 11.48
C PHE A 238 0.48 2.45 10.88
N ILE A 239 0.39 3.71 11.32
CA ILE A 239 -0.58 4.66 10.78
C ILE A 239 0.17 5.79 10.08
N LYS A 240 0.01 5.89 8.76
CA LYS A 240 0.48 7.02 7.96
C LYS A 240 -0.62 8.07 7.85
N LYS A 241 -0.37 9.24 8.44
CA LYS A 241 -1.31 10.36 8.44
C LYS A 241 -1.06 11.23 7.21
N VAL A 242 -2.09 11.48 6.42
CA VAL A 242 -2.08 12.41 5.28
C VAL A 242 -3.06 13.55 5.61
N PRO A 243 -2.61 14.58 6.34
CA PRO A 243 -3.46 15.72 6.68
C PRO A 243 -3.59 16.61 5.45
N PHE A 244 -4.58 16.30 4.62
CA PHE A 244 -4.79 17.00 3.36
C PHE A 244 -5.28 18.44 3.60
N GLY A 245 -5.85 18.74 4.77
CA GLY A 245 -6.37 20.05 5.08
C GLY A 245 -7.59 20.34 4.21
N GLU A 246 -7.64 21.50 3.56
CA GLU A 246 -8.76 21.86 2.70
C GLU A 246 -8.65 21.23 1.31
N PHE A 247 -9.78 20.77 0.78
CA PHE A 247 -9.89 20.35 -0.62
C PHE A 247 -10.98 21.19 -1.29
N LYS A 248 -10.61 21.93 -2.35
CA LYS A 248 -11.58 22.61 -3.21
C LYS A 248 -12.02 21.68 -4.33
N SER A 249 -12.60 20.52 -3.99
CA SER A 249 -13.40 19.80 -4.99
C SER A 249 -14.81 20.37 -4.97
N ASP A 250 -15.15 20.99 -6.09
CA ASP A 250 -16.47 21.47 -6.45
C ASP A 250 -16.89 22.85 -5.90
N SER A 251 -17.24 23.73 -6.84
CA SER A 251 -17.62 25.13 -6.64
C SER A 251 -18.97 25.36 -5.90
N LEU A 252 -19.47 24.34 -5.21
CA LEU A 252 -20.81 24.28 -4.63
C LEU A 252 -20.82 24.56 -3.11
N VAL A 253 -19.70 24.41 -2.41
CA VAL A 253 -19.57 24.72 -0.98
C VAL A 253 -19.28 26.22 -0.82
N SER A 254 -20.02 26.88 0.09
CA SER A 254 -19.83 28.32 0.33
C SER A 254 -18.74 28.56 1.37
N ASP A 255 -17.72 29.33 0.99
CA ASP A 255 -16.66 29.79 1.88
C ASP A 255 -17.10 30.99 2.76
N ASN A 256 -18.40 31.36 2.72
CA ASN A 256 -18.90 32.48 3.48
C ASN A 256 -19.17 32.09 4.94
N TYR A 257 -18.28 32.52 5.83
CA TYR A 257 -18.40 32.36 7.28
C TYR A 257 -19.76 32.80 7.84
N PHE A 258 -20.38 33.83 7.26
CA PHE A 258 -21.66 34.38 7.75
C PHE A 258 -22.89 33.60 7.25
N ASP A 259 -22.75 32.77 6.22
CA ASP A 259 -23.83 31.88 5.74
C ASP A 259 -23.66 30.48 6.34
N THR A 260 -23.85 30.36 7.66
CA THR A 260 -23.67 29.10 8.38
C THR A 260 -24.57 27.98 7.86
N LYS A 261 -25.71 28.32 7.23
CA LYS A 261 -26.60 27.33 6.60
C LYS A 261 -25.86 26.60 5.48
N LYS A 262 -25.14 27.32 4.62
CA LYS A 262 -24.36 26.73 3.53
C LYS A 262 -22.98 26.26 3.96
N SER A 263 -22.29 26.99 4.83
CA SER A 263 -20.90 26.71 5.20
C SER A 263 -20.75 25.70 6.34
N ILE A 264 -21.80 25.46 7.14
CA ILE A 264 -21.76 24.51 8.27
C ILE A 264 -22.79 23.40 8.14
N TYR A 265 -24.06 23.77 7.99
CA TYR A 265 -25.18 22.82 8.15
C TYR A 265 -25.62 22.14 6.85
N SER A 266 -25.04 22.49 5.71
CA SER A 266 -25.38 21.85 4.44
C SER A 266 -24.78 20.45 4.34
N LYS A 267 -25.39 19.59 3.51
CA LYS A 267 -24.83 18.29 3.14
C LYS A 267 -23.44 18.47 2.51
N GLU A 268 -23.32 19.43 1.60
CA GLU A 268 -22.10 19.72 0.86
C GLU A 268 -20.95 20.10 1.79
N ALA A 269 -21.17 21.03 2.73
CA ALA A 269 -20.13 21.41 3.70
C ALA A 269 -19.77 20.27 4.66
N SER A 270 -20.73 19.42 4.99
CA SER A 270 -20.51 18.28 5.89
C SER A 270 -19.72 17.17 5.22
N LEU A 271 -19.91 16.96 3.90
CA LEU A 271 -19.13 16.00 3.11
C LEU A 271 -17.63 16.33 3.12
N GLU A 272 -17.24 17.61 3.18
CA GLU A 272 -15.83 18.00 3.24
C GLU A 272 -15.13 17.70 4.57
N ARG A 273 -15.89 17.43 5.64
CA ARG A 273 -15.35 17.23 6.99
C ARG A 273 -15.21 15.76 7.29
N ARG A 274 -14.20 15.13 6.69
CA ARG A 274 -14.06 13.68 6.77
C ARG A 274 -12.63 13.20 6.97
N VAL A 275 -12.52 11.96 7.41
CA VAL A 275 -11.30 11.15 7.37
C VAL A 275 -11.60 9.86 6.61
N GLU A 276 -10.69 9.49 5.72
CA GLU A 276 -10.82 8.32 4.85
C GLU A 276 -9.64 7.38 5.06
N ILE A 277 -9.92 6.09 5.16
CA ILE A 277 -8.90 5.05 5.02
C ILE A 277 -8.68 4.82 3.53
N ILE A 278 -7.54 5.29 3.01
CA ILE A 278 -7.27 5.28 1.57
C ILE A 278 -6.42 4.08 1.12
N ASN A 279 -5.68 3.45 2.03
CA ASN A 279 -4.84 2.30 1.69
C ASN A 279 -4.49 1.42 2.89
N LEU A 280 -4.36 0.12 2.62
CA LEU A 280 -3.72 -0.87 3.47
C LEU A 280 -2.62 -1.56 2.67
N SER A 281 -1.42 -1.59 3.21
CA SER A 281 -0.30 -2.30 2.59
C SER A 281 0.49 -3.06 3.65
N LEU A 282 1.27 -4.04 3.21
CA LEU A 282 2.28 -4.62 4.08
C LEU A 282 3.35 -3.57 4.34
N PHE A 283 3.75 -3.45 5.60
CA PHE A 283 4.80 -2.54 6.00
C PHE A 283 6.15 -3.07 5.52
N GLU A 284 6.83 -2.29 4.68
CA GLU A 284 8.25 -2.44 4.38
C GLU A 284 9.00 -1.34 5.12
N GLU A 285 10.22 -1.59 5.60
CA GLU A 285 10.97 -0.60 6.39
C GLU A 285 11.14 0.75 5.67
N ASP A 286 11.12 0.74 4.33
CA ASP A 286 11.17 1.92 3.47
C ASP A 286 9.81 2.67 3.36
N SER A 287 8.70 2.10 3.83
CA SER A 287 7.33 2.63 3.66
C SER A 287 6.91 3.71 4.68
N MET A 288 7.65 3.86 5.79
CA MET A 288 7.40 4.90 6.82
C MET A 288 8.08 6.23 6.49
N GLN A 289 8.94 6.26 5.48
CA GLN A 289 9.49 7.49 4.95
C GLN A 289 8.41 8.11 4.04
N GLN A 290 8.25 9.45 4.04
CA GLN A 290 7.69 10.11 2.85
C GLN A 290 8.41 9.49 1.64
N PRO A 291 7.75 9.21 0.48
CA PRO A 291 8.46 8.61 -0.64
C PRO A 291 9.68 9.49 -0.87
N ASN A 292 10.85 8.97 -0.50
CA ASN A 292 12.10 9.63 -0.71
C ASN A 292 12.23 9.52 -2.21
N LEU A 293 11.74 10.53 -2.94
CA LEU A 293 11.87 10.68 -4.38
C LEU A 293 13.30 11.10 -4.69
N LEU A 294 14.23 10.41 -4.02
CA LEU A 294 15.65 10.51 -4.16
C LEU A 294 15.96 9.86 -5.49
N ILE A 295 16.23 10.72 -6.46
CA ILE A 295 16.81 10.31 -7.72
C ILE A 295 18.30 10.23 -7.45
N ASP A 296 18.78 9.00 -7.32
CA ASP A 296 20.19 8.71 -7.29
C ASP A 296 20.79 9.01 -8.67
N LEU A 297 21.52 10.13 -8.77
CA LEU A 297 22.13 10.56 -10.02
C LEU A 297 23.25 9.62 -10.50
N ASP A 298 23.69 8.66 -9.69
CA ASP A 298 24.64 7.62 -10.12
C ASP A 298 23.93 6.48 -10.86
N SER A 299 22.64 6.26 -10.62
CA SER A 299 21.81 5.25 -11.30
C SER A 299 21.39 5.70 -12.71
N SER A 300 21.20 4.80 -13.67
CA SER A 300 20.77 5.17 -15.03
C SER A 300 19.26 5.50 -15.12
N SER A 301 18.46 4.93 -14.22
CA SER A 301 17.03 5.18 -14.13
C SER A 301 16.49 4.97 -12.72
N THR A 302 15.49 5.76 -12.35
CA THR A 302 14.73 5.62 -11.10
C THR A 302 13.25 5.47 -11.44
N VAL A 303 12.57 4.48 -10.87
CA VAL A 303 11.15 4.20 -11.13
C VAL A 303 10.33 4.55 -9.90
N PHE A 304 9.29 5.36 -10.08
CA PHE A 304 8.30 5.68 -9.06
C PHE A 304 6.94 5.15 -9.48
N ASN A 305 6.28 4.41 -8.60
CA ASN A 305 4.87 4.06 -8.75
C ASN A 305 4.04 4.99 -7.86
N LEU A 306 3.37 5.95 -8.49
CA LEU A 306 2.50 6.93 -7.84
C LEU A 306 1.12 6.35 -7.51
N GLY A 307 0.79 5.15 -7.99
CA GLY A 307 -0.47 4.48 -7.74
C GLY A 307 -1.67 5.17 -8.40
N LEU A 308 -2.84 4.99 -7.81
CA LEU A 308 -4.07 5.63 -8.26
C LEU A 308 -4.06 7.12 -7.85
N LEU A 309 -4.14 8.00 -8.83
CA LEU A 309 -4.22 9.44 -8.65
C LEU A 309 -5.68 9.88 -8.61
N ASP A 310 -6.01 10.61 -7.56
CA ASP A 310 -7.32 11.24 -7.32
C ASP A 310 -7.45 12.61 -8.02
N THR A 311 -6.34 13.12 -8.57
CA THR A 311 -6.31 14.32 -9.40
C THR A 311 -5.51 14.08 -10.68
N SER A 312 -5.95 14.76 -11.74
CA SER A 312 -5.22 14.83 -13.00
C SER A 312 -4.30 16.05 -13.08
N VAL A 313 -4.41 17.04 -12.17
CA VAL A 313 -3.57 18.24 -12.16
C VAL A 313 -2.98 18.47 -10.77
N PHE A 314 -1.65 18.53 -10.68
CA PHE A 314 -0.91 18.73 -9.42
C PHE A 314 0.53 19.17 -9.67
N GLN A 315 1.20 19.66 -8.63
CA GLN A 315 2.64 19.93 -8.66
C GLN A 315 3.35 18.91 -7.76
N TRP A 316 4.51 18.42 -8.20
CA TRP A 316 5.30 17.45 -7.45
C TRP A 316 6.79 17.77 -7.56
N SER A 317 7.55 17.55 -6.49
CA SER A 317 9.00 17.73 -6.49
C SER A 317 9.81 16.45 -6.27
N PHE A 318 10.91 16.33 -7.00
CA PHE A 318 11.88 15.25 -6.86
C PHE A 318 13.16 15.74 -6.19
N GLN A 319 13.77 14.92 -5.33
CA GLN A 319 15.05 15.24 -4.70
C GLN A 319 16.18 14.58 -5.50
N LEU A 320 16.95 15.38 -6.22
CA LEU A 320 18.12 14.95 -6.99
C LEU A 320 19.31 14.85 -6.05
N GLU A 321 19.77 13.63 -5.73
CA GLU A 321 20.86 13.38 -4.81
C GLU A 321 22.15 13.04 -5.57
N ASN A 322 23.25 13.70 -5.20
CA ASN A 322 24.58 13.40 -5.74
C ASN A 322 25.42 12.66 -4.70
N LYS A 323 25.52 11.33 -4.83
CA LYS A 323 26.36 10.48 -3.96
C LYS A 323 27.79 10.33 -4.45
N SER A 324 28.10 10.86 -5.63
CA SER A 324 29.44 10.83 -6.19
C SER A 324 30.37 11.84 -5.50
N ASP A 325 31.66 11.70 -5.77
CA ASP A 325 32.69 12.62 -5.33
C ASP A 325 32.86 13.83 -6.27
N LYS A 326 32.02 13.97 -7.31
CA LYS A 326 32.12 15.00 -8.35
C LYS A 326 30.85 15.81 -8.44
N GLU A 327 30.98 17.06 -8.86
CA GLU A 327 29.82 17.91 -9.16
C GLU A 327 29.05 17.36 -10.37
N ILE A 328 27.72 17.26 -10.25
CA ILE A 328 26.84 16.86 -11.35
C ILE A 328 26.07 18.08 -11.84
N ARG A 329 26.10 18.30 -13.16
CA ARG A 329 25.32 19.37 -13.82
C ARG A 329 24.33 18.75 -14.78
N ILE A 330 23.06 18.98 -14.51
CA ILE A 330 21.97 18.68 -15.43
C ILE A 330 21.82 19.90 -16.34
N ILE A 331 21.99 19.68 -17.64
CA ILE A 331 21.95 20.72 -18.68
C ILE A 331 20.62 20.74 -19.45
N ASP A 332 19.83 19.67 -19.32
CA ASP A 332 18.49 19.60 -19.88
C ASP A 332 17.60 18.65 -19.09
N VAL A 333 16.30 18.96 -19.07
CA VAL A 333 15.24 18.16 -18.45
C VAL A 333 14.09 18.06 -19.45
N ASP A 334 13.95 16.90 -20.08
CA ASP A 334 12.93 16.62 -21.08
C ASP A 334 11.88 15.66 -20.53
N ALA A 335 10.64 16.12 -20.42
CA ALA A 335 9.53 15.31 -19.92
C ALA A 335 8.76 14.56 -21.02
N GLY A 336 9.13 14.72 -22.30
CA GLY A 336 8.57 13.97 -23.44
C GLY A 336 7.07 14.18 -23.72
N CYS A 337 6.37 14.97 -22.91
CA CYS A 337 4.97 15.35 -23.11
C CYS A 337 4.72 16.77 -22.60
N ASN A 338 3.67 17.42 -23.12
CA ASN A 338 3.18 18.70 -22.59
C ASN A 338 2.44 18.57 -21.25
N CYS A 339 2.24 17.32 -20.81
CA CYS A 339 1.53 16.94 -19.60
C CYS A 339 2.39 16.99 -18.34
N LEU A 340 3.69 17.20 -18.50
CA LEU A 340 4.68 17.33 -17.45
C LEU A 340 5.53 18.57 -17.77
N GLN A 341 5.61 19.51 -16.83
CA GLN A 341 6.34 20.76 -17.03
C GLN A 341 7.35 20.96 -15.90
N PRO A 342 8.62 20.53 -16.12
CA PRO A 342 9.70 20.83 -15.18
C PRO A 342 9.92 22.34 -15.06
N LYS A 343 9.96 22.85 -13.83
CA LYS A 343 10.18 24.28 -13.55
C LYS A 343 11.63 24.71 -13.83
N SER A 344 12.56 23.77 -13.75
CA SER A 344 13.99 23.99 -13.98
C SER A 344 14.51 23.08 -15.08
N LYS A 345 15.23 23.65 -16.04
CA LYS A 345 15.98 22.90 -17.08
C LYS A 345 17.45 22.69 -16.75
N PHE A 346 17.97 23.48 -15.82
CA PHE A 346 19.35 23.46 -15.39
C PHE A 346 19.40 23.27 -13.88
N VAL A 347 20.10 22.24 -13.42
CA VAL A 347 20.26 21.96 -11.99
C VAL A 347 21.71 21.57 -11.74
N LYS A 348 22.31 22.20 -10.72
CA LYS A 348 23.67 21.90 -10.26
C LYS A 348 23.57 21.25 -8.89
N VAL A 349 24.17 20.07 -8.72
CA VAL A 349 24.15 19.31 -7.47
C VAL A 349 25.59 19.03 -7.03
N LEU A 350 26.01 19.59 -5.90
CA LEU A 350 27.36 19.38 -5.36
C LEU A 350 27.50 17.97 -4.74
N PRO A 351 28.73 17.44 -4.57
CA PRO A 351 28.95 16.17 -3.89
C PRO A 351 28.29 16.12 -2.50
N GLY A 352 27.49 15.08 -2.24
CA GLY A 352 26.77 14.88 -0.99
C GLY A 352 25.57 15.83 -0.77
N GLU A 353 25.18 16.61 -1.78
CA GLU A 353 24.03 17.52 -1.73
C GLU A 353 22.80 16.91 -2.40
N SER A 354 21.62 17.37 -1.98
CA SER A 354 20.34 17.13 -2.66
C SER A 354 19.72 18.44 -3.16
N LYS A 355 19.15 18.42 -4.36
CA LYS A 355 18.44 19.56 -4.96
C LYS A 355 17.05 19.19 -5.42
N GLU A 356 16.12 20.14 -5.30
CA GLU A 356 14.74 19.94 -5.70
C GLU A 356 14.52 20.20 -7.19
N LEU A 357 13.82 19.29 -7.85
CA LEU A 357 13.29 19.44 -9.21
C LEU A 357 11.77 19.42 -9.14
N GLU A 358 11.16 20.60 -9.19
CA GLU A 358 9.70 20.75 -9.27
C GLU A 358 9.18 20.50 -10.68
N VAL A 359 8.05 19.81 -10.79
CA VAL A 359 7.38 19.45 -12.03
C VAL A 359 5.87 19.65 -11.87
N ASP A 360 5.25 20.41 -12.77
CA ASP A 360 3.79 20.48 -12.85
C ASP A 360 3.26 19.32 -13.69
N PHE A 361 2.16 18.73 -13.25
CA PHE A 361 1.44 17.66 -13.92
C PHE A 361 0.10 18.19 -14.40
N ASP A 362 -0.19 18.04 -15.69
CA ASP A 362 -1.52 18.19 -16.29
C ASP A 362 -1.83 16.95 -17.12
N LEU A 363 -2.45 15.99 -16.45
CA LEU A 363 -2.85 14.70 -16.96
C LEU A 363 -4.33 14.64 -17.33
N SER A 364 -5.02 15.79 -17.39
CA SER A 364 -6.49 15.89 -17.59
C SER A 364 -7.00 15.18 -18.86
N LYS A 365 -6.10 14.90 -19.80
CA LYS A 365 -6.38 14.26 -21.10
C LYS A 365 -6.16 12.74 -21.09
N TYR A 366 -5.76 12.16 -19.96
CA TYR A 366 -5.45 10.74 -19.83
C TYR A 366 -6.42 10.05 -18.86
N LYS A 367 -6.63 8.74 -19.05
CA LYS A 367 -7.46 7.88 -18.19
C LYS A 367 -6.79 6.51 -18.05
N GLY A 368 -7.05 5.82 -16.94
CA GLY A 368 -6.51 4.49 -16.67
C GLY A 368 -5.00 4.48 -16.41
N LYS A 369 -4.36 3.32 -16.59
CA LYS A 369 -2.94 3.11 -16.31
C LYS A 369 -2.06 3.91 -17.27
N LEU A 370 -1.12 4.67 -16.69
CA LEU A 370 -0.29 5.63 -17.38
C LEU A 370 1.18 5.50 -16.96
N GLY A 371 2.08 5.47 -17.96
CA GLY A 371 3.53 5.56 -17.75
C GLY A 371 4.08 6.86 -18.33
N ARG A 372 4.95 7.56 -17.59
CA ARG A 372 5.66 8.75 -18.06
C ARG A 372 7.15 8.67 -17.78
N LYS A 373 7.93 9.41 -18.56
CA LYS A 373 9.38 9.45 -18.44
C LYS A 373 9.83 10.90 -18.46
N ILE A 374 10.67 11.28 -17.51
CA ILE A 374 11.46 12.51 -17.53
C ILE A 374 12.92 12.11 -17.73
N GLU A 375 13.56 12.65 -18.76
CA GLU A 375 14.96 12.41 -19.09
C GLU A 375 15.80 13.62 -18.67
N LEU A 376 16.81 13.38 -17.84
CA LEU A 376 17.81 14.36 -17.45
C LEU A 376 19.06 14.12 -18.31
N THR A 377 19.54 15.17 -18.98
CA THR A 377 20.81 15.13 -19.71
C THR A 377 21.88 15.84 -18.89
N LEU A 378 22.98 15.15 -18.62
CA LEU A 378 24.12 15.66 -17.88
C LEU A 378 25.12 16.35 -18.83
N ASP A 379 25.98 17.18 -18.29
CA ASP A 379 27.01 17.90 -19.06
C ASP A 379 28.07 16.98 -19.68
N ASP A 380 28.28 15.79 -19.13
CA ASP A 380 29.12 14.73 -19.71
C ASP A 380 28.42 13.92 -20.82
N GLY A 381 27.16 14.24 -21.13
CA GLY A 381 26.34 13.56 -22.13
C GLY A 381 25.63 12.30 -21.62
N ALA A 382 25.81 11.92 -20.35
CA ALA A 382 25.05 10.85 -19.74
C ALA A 382 23.56 11.23 -19.65
N LYS A 383 22.70 10.22 -19.79
CA LYS A 383 21.25 10.37 -19.69
C LYS A 383 20.73 9.59 -18.51
N LYS A 384 19.88 10.23 -17.71
CA LYS A 384 19.24 9.66 -16.52
C LYS A 384 17.74 9.72 -16.71
N SER A 385 17.02 8.70 -16.28
CA SER A 385 15.58 8.59 -16.54
C SER A 385 14.78 8.47 -15.24
N ILE A 386 13.81 9.35 -15.03
CA ILE A 386 12.80 9.23 -14.00
C ILE A 386 11.56 8.62 -14.67
N ILE A 387 11.17 7.42 -14.27
CA ILE A 387 10.02 6.71 -14.81
C ILE A 387 8.89 6.77 -13.79
N LEU A 388 7.74 7.27 -14.20
CA LEU A 388 6.56 7.43 -13.36
C LEU A 388 5.48 6.47 -13.84
N LEU A 389 5.01 5.60 -12.97
CA LEU A 389 3.88 4.70 -13.20
C LEU A 389 2.73 5.19 -12.33
N MET A 390 1.55 5.36 -12.91
CA MET A 390 0.37 5.88 -12.21
C MET A 390 -0.92 5.34 -12.86
N GLU A 391 -2.04 5.50 -12.19
CA GLU A 391 -3.37 5.18 -12.72
C GLU A 391 -4.29 6.38 -12.46
N LEU A 392 -5.02 6.84 -13.46
CA LEU A 392 -6.00 7.91 -13.30
C LEU A 392 -7.39 7.30 -13.21
N GLN A 393 -8.19 7.72 -12.23
CA GLN A 393 -9.60 7.32 -12.17
C GLN A 393 -10.29 7.62 -13.51
N GLY A 394 -10.85 6.58 -14.12
CA GLY A 394 -11.78 6.75 -15.23
C GLY A 394 -13.13 7.16 -14.68
N GLU A 395 -13.77 8.17 -15.29
CA GLU A 395 -15.22 8.39 -15.13
C GLU A 395 -16.03 7.11 -15.37
#